data_AF-A0A2S3HWT7-F1
#
_entry.id   AF-A0A2S3HWT7-F1
#
_cell.length_a   1.000
_cell.length_b   1.000
_cell.length_c   1.000
_cell.angle_alpha   90.00
_cell.angle_beta   90.00
_cell.angle_gamma   90.00
#
_symmetry.space_group_name_H-M   'P 1'
#
loop_
_entity.id
_entity.type
_entity.pdbx_description
1 polymer ?
#
loop_
_entity_poly.entity_id
_entity_poly.type
_entity_poly.pdbx_seq_one_letter_code
_entity_poly.pdbx_strand_id
1 'polypeptide(L)'
;MARPSCSPLFLGAAVAVALAVLAAAPLALAGDPDYLQDLCVADLNSEVKVNGFPCKANATADDFFSSVLAKPGATNNTMGSVVTGANVEKVPGLNTLGVSLSRIDYAPGGLNPPHTHPRATELVFVLYGTLDVGFLTTANKLVARTISQGDVFAFPRGLVHFQRNAGDEPAAVISAFNSQLPGTQSIAMTLFGASPEVPDEVLAKAFQIEAEEVDKIKAKFAPKKS
;
A
#
# COMPACT_ATOMS: atom_id res chain seq x y z
N MET A 1 43.08 -27.69 -43.24
CA MET A 1 42.48 -27.12 -42.01
C MET A 1 41.01 -27.52 -41.95
N ALA A 2 40.66 -28.52 -41.15
CA ALA A 2 39.26 -28.94 -40.97
C ALA A 2 38.58 -27.94 -40.02
N ARG A 3 37.46 -27.35 -40.45
CA ARG A 3 36.62 -26.50 -39.60
C ARG A 3 36.03 -27.38 -38.49
N PRO A 4 36.07 -26.96 -37.21
CA PRO A 4 35.42 -27.71 -36.14
C PRO A 4 33.92 -27.80 -36.44
N SER A 5 33.44 -29.02 -36.66
CA SER A 5 32.02 -29.33 -36.80
C SER A 5 31.38 -29.19 -35.43
N CYS A 6 30.58 -28.15 -35.24
CA CYS A 6 29.78 -27.99 -34.02
C CYS A 6 28.72 -29.10 -34.02
N SER A 7 28.85 -30.08 -33.13
CA SER A 7 27.92 -31.22 -33.10
C SER A 7 26.53 -30.75 -32.69
N PRO A 8 25.46 -31.15 -33.41
CA PRO A 8 24.07 -30.78 -33.08
C PRO A 8 23.65 -31.22 -31.67
N LEU A 9 24.38 -32.17 -31.07
CA LEU A 9 24.19 -32.61 -29.69
C LEU A 9 24.49 -31.51 -28.66
N PHE A 10 25.51 -30.67 -28.89
CA PHE A 10 25.86 -29.58 -27.98
C PHE A 10 24.84 -28.44 -28.01
N LEU A 11 24.27 -28.17 -29.18
CA LEU A 11 23.22 -27.16 -29.33
C LEU A 11 21.92 -27.61 -28.66
N GLY A 12 21.56 -28.90 -28.79
CA GLY A 12 20.40 -29.48 -28.11
C GLY A 12 20.54 -29.47 -26.58
N ALA A 13 21.73 -29.79 -26.05
CA ALA A 13 21.99 -29.74 -24.62
C ALA A 13 21.93 -28.30 -24.06
N ALA A 14 22.50 -27.32 -24.77
CA ALA A 14 22.46 -25.92 -24.35
C ALA A 14 21.02 -25.35 -24.34
N VAL A 15 20.20 -25.71 -25.34
CA VAL A 15 18.78 -25.33 -25.41
C VAL A 15 17.98 -25.99 -24.29
N ALA A 16 18.22 -27.27 -24.00
CA ALA A 16 17.55 -27.97 -22.90
C ALA A 16 17.91 -27.39 -21.53
N VAL A 17 19.18 -27.04 -21.31
CA VAL A 17 19.63 -26.36 -20.08
C VAL A 17 19.01 -24.96 -19.97
N ALA A 18 18.97 -24.18 -21.05
CA ALA A 18 18.34 -22.85 -21.04
C ALA A 18 16.83 -22.93 -20.74
N LEU A 19 16.12 -23.91 -21.30
CA LEU A 19 14.69 -24.15 -21.02
C LEU A 19 14.46 -24.59 -19.58
N ALA A 20 15.32 -25.43 -19.01
CA ALA A 20 15.25 -25.83 -17.60
C ALA A 20 15.49 -24.65 -16.65
N VAL A 21 16.43 -23.75 -16.99
CA VAL A 21 16.69 -22.52 -16.23
C VAL A 21 15.53 -21.53 -16.31
N LEU A 22 14.88 -21.39 -17.48
CA LEU A 22 13.66 -20.58 -17.60
C LEU A 22 12.47 -21.18 -16.84
N ALA A 23 12.33 -22.51 -16.83
CA ALA A 23 11.27 -23.20 -16.09
C ALA A 23 11.49 -23.17 -14.57
N ALA A 24 12.74 -23.04 -14.12
CA ALA A 24 13.13 -22.85 -12.72
C ALA A 24 13.20 -21.38 -12.29
N ALA A 25 12.95 -20.43 -13.20
CA ALA A 25 12.81 -19.04 -12.82
C ALA A 25 11.60 -18.93 -11.87
N PRO A 26 11.76 -18.34 -10.67
CA PRO A 26 10.64 -18.17 -9.78
C PRO A 26 9.56 -17.40 -10.54
N LEU A 27 8.36 -18.00 -10.63
CA LEU A 27 7.16 -17.29 -11.05
C LEU A 27 7.17 -15.98 -10.27
N ALA A 28 7.16 -14.84 -10.96
CA ALA A 28 7.19 -13.54 -10.31
C ALA A 28 6.01 -13.46 -9.35
N LEU A 29 6.25 -13.70 -8.05
CA LEU A 29 5.26 -13.58 -7.01
C LEU A 29 4.95 -12.09 -6.90
N ALA A 30 3.73 -11.71 -7.28
CA ALA A 30 3.33 -10.31 -7.31
C ALA A 30 3.13 -9.72 -5.89
N GLY A 31 3.21 -10.52 -4.82
CA GLY A 31 2.96 -10.11 -3.42
C GLY A 31 4.16 -10.34 -2.51
N ASP A 32 3.91 -10.29 -1.20
CA ASP A 32 4.94 -10.62 -0.20
C ASP A 32 5.45 -12.07 -0.42
N PRO A 33 6.76 -12.33 -0.26
CA PRO A 33 7.30 -13.69 -0.34
C PRO A 33 6.72 -14.60 0.74
N ASP A 34 6.52 -15.88 0.43
CA ASP A 34 6.18 -16.88 1.44
C ASP A 34 7.31 -17.03 2.48
N TYR A 35 6.91 -17.25 3.72
CA TYR A 35 7.82 -17.47 4.84
C TYR A 35 8.52 -18.84 4.72
N LEU A 36 9.80 -18.88 5.13
CA LEU A 36 10.64 -20.09 5.06
C LEU A 36 10.81 -20.80 6.42
N GLN A 37 10.20 -20.24 7.47
CA GLN A 37 10.23 -20.72 8.84
C GLN A 37 9.02 -20.16 9.60
N ASP A 38 8.69 -20.77 10.74
CA ASP A 38 7.50 -20.40 11.52
C ASP A 38 7.48 -18.92 11.93
N LEU A 39 8.64 -18.36 12.34
CA LEU A 39 8.75 -17.00 12.86
C LEU A 39 10.00 -16.28 12.33
N CYS A 40 9.85 -15.02 11.95
CA CYS A 40 10.96 -14.11 11.66
C CYS A 40 10.57 -12.70 12.10
N VAL A 41 10.58 -12.43 13.40
CA VAL A 41 10.21 -11.09 13.93
C VAL A 41 11.20 -10.04 13.41
N ALA A 42 10.70 -8.94 12.84
CA ALA A 42 11.54 -7.87 12.30
C ALA A 42 12.46 -7.27 13.37
N ASP A 43 13.76 -7.21 13.06
CA ASP A 43 14.73 -6.38 13.75
C ASP A 43 14.75 -4.98 13.13
N LEU A 44 13.90 -4.10 13.67
CA LEU A 44 13.77 -2.71 13.21
C LEU A 44 15.01 -1.85 13.52
N ASN A 45 15.95 -2.33 14.33
CA ASN A 45 17.18 -1.62 14.68
C ASN A 45 18.40 -2.09 13.86
N SER A 46 18.22 -3.11 13.01
CA SER A 46 19.31 -3.63 12.19
C SER A 46 19.76 -2.60 11.15
N GLU A 47 21.07 -2.44 10.98
CA GLU A 47 21.65 -1.62 9.90
C GLU A 47 21.66 -2.37 8.55
N VAL A 48 21.45 -3.69 8.57
CA VAL A 48 21.46 -4.52 7.37
C VAL A 48 20.16 -4.31 6.58
N LYS A 49 20.30 -3.97 5.29
CA LYS A 49 19.17 -3.81 4.38
C LYS A 49 18.94 -5.06 3.55
N VAL A 50 17.74 -5.60 3.62
CA VAL A 50 17.25 -6.72 2.81
C VAL A 50 15.87 -6.39 2.25
N ASN A 51 15.31 -7.24 1.38
CA ASN A 51 13.89 -7.13 1.03
C ASN A 51 13.04 -7.56 2.23
N GLY A 52 12.32 -6.61 2.84
CA GLY A 52 11.69 -6.80 4.14
C GLY A 52 12.62 -6.38 5.28
N PHE A 53 12.69 -7.18 6.35
CA PHE A 53 13.49 -6.88 7.54
C PHE A 53 14.32 -8.10 7.95
N PRO A 54 15.56 -7.92 8.42
CA PRO A 54 16.30 -8.97 9.12
C PRO A 54 15.50 -9.49 10.33
N CYS A 55 15.65 -10.77 10.68
CA CYS A 55 14.97 -11.33 11.84
C CYS A 55 15.80 -11.11 13.11
N LYS A 56 15.16 -10.79 14.24
CA LYS A 56 15.84 -10.86 15.55
C LYS A 56 15.98 -12.31 16.04
N ALA A 57 16.91 -12.53 16.96
CA ALA A 57 17.25 -13.89 17.44
C ALA A 57 16.17 -14.54 18.32
N ASN A 58 15.48 -13.78 19.17
CA ASN A 58 14.52 -14.30 20.15
C ASN A 58 13.16 -13.64 19.98
N ALA A 59 12.11 -14.45 19.83
CA ALA A 59 10.71 -13.99 19.75
C ALA A 59 9.98 -14.15 21.09
N THR A 60 9.07 -13.24 21.39
CA THR A 60 8.16 -13.27 22.55
C THR A 60 6.74 -12.96 22.09
N ALA A 61 5.75 -13.23 22.95
CA ALA A 61 4.35 -12.91 22.63
C ALA A 61 4.13 -11.42 22.35
N ASP A 62 4.88 -10.54 23.02
CA ASP A 62 4.78 -9.08 22.85
C ASP A 62 5.14 -8.63 21.43
N ASP A 63 5.94 -9.39 20.69
CA ASP A 63 6.30 -9.06 19.30
C ASP A 63 5.12 -9.19 18.32
N PHE A 64 4.16 -10.05 18.66
CA PHE A 64 2.97 -10.34 17.86
C PHE A 64 1.74 -9.61 18.38
N PHE A 65 1.86 -8.86 19.48
CA PHE A 65 0.78 -8.17 20.13
C PHE A 65 0.91 -6.66 19.95
N SER A 66 -0.21 -6.00 19.70
CA SER A 66 -0.29 -4.54 19.79
C SER A 66 -1.72 -4.09 20.07
N SER A 67 -1.86 -3.09 20.91
CA SER A 67 -3.12 -2.39 21.16
C SER A 67 -3.25 -1.10 20.35
N VAL A 68 -2.40 -0.90 19.33
CA VAL A 68 -2.34 0.35 18.54
C VAL A 68 -3.68 0.69 17.86
N LEU A 69 -4.51 -0.31 17.54
CA LEU A 69 -5.83 -0.12 16.93
C LEU A 69 -7.00 -0.06 17.93
N ALA A 70 -6.71 -0.19 19.24
CA ALA A 70 -7.75 -0.35 20.26
C ALA A 70 -8.62 0.90 20.46
N LYS A 71 -8.12 2.08 20.09
CA LYS A 71 -8.80 3.36 20.31
C LYS A 71 -8.92 4.15 19.00
N PRO A 72 -9.97 4.99 18.86
CA PRO A 72 -10.07 5.92 17.76
C PRO A 72 -8.88 6.88 17.69
N GLY A 73 -8.41 7.18 16.49
CA GLY A 73 -7.46 8.26 16.24
C GLY A 73 -8.13 9.65 16.26
N ALA A 74 -7.33 10.71 16.38
CA ALA A 74 -7.82 12.09 16.36
C ALA A 74 -8.13 12.56 14.93
N THR A 75 -9.40 12.90 14.67
CA THR A 75 -9.89 13.35 13.36
C THR A 75 -9.95 14.87 13.21
N ASN A 76 -9.42 15.64 14.18
CA ASN A 76 -9.34 17.10 14.14
C ASN A 76 -8.21 17.60 13.21
N ASN A 77 -8.22 17.14 11.96
CA ASN A 77 -7.26 17.49 10.93
C ASN A 77 -7.97 17.94 9.65
N THR A 78 -7.21 18.42 8.66
CA THR A 78 -7.74 18.99 7.41
C THR A 78 -8.65 18.03 6.64
N MET A 79 -8.40 16.73 6.73
CA MET A 79 -9.16 15.72 5.99
C MET A 79 -10.33 15.16 6.82
N GLY A 80 -10.42 15.45 8.12
CA GLY A 80 -11.45 14.89 8.98
C GLY A 80 -11.35 13.36 9.14
N SER A 81 -10.20 12.77 8.80
CA SER A 81 -9.96 11.33 8.88
C SER A 81 -8.54 11.04 9.33
N VAL A 82 -8.31 9.87 9.93
CA VAL A 82 -6.96 9.45 10.34
C VAL A 82 -6.80 7.95 10.20
N VAL A 83 -5.66 7.54 9.64
CA VAL A 83 -5.27 6.14 9.49
C VAL A 83 -4.24 5.80 10.58
N THR A 84 -4.56 4.82 11.41
CA THR A 84 -3.66 4.24 12.42
C THR A 84 -3.22 2.87 11.93
N GLY A 85 -1.94 2.72 11.58
CA GLY A 85 -1.41 1.46 11.03
C GLY A 85 -1.00 0.45 12.10
N ALA A 86 -1.26 -0.84 11.84
CA ALA A 86 -0.69 -2.00 12.51
C ALA A 86 0.02 -2.88 11.46
N ASN A 87 1.04 -2.29 10.83
CA ASN A 87 1.93 -2.94 9.87
C ASN A 87 3.17 -3.49 10.58
N VAL A 88 4.10 -4.10 9.84
CA VAL A 88 5.35 -4.66 10.38
C VAL A 88 6.19 -3.67 11.20
N GLU A 89 6.09 -2.36 10.94
CA GLU A 89 6.82 -1.34 11.69
C GLU A 89 6.22 -1.08 13.08
N LYS A 90 4.94 -1.44 13.29
CA LYS A 90 4.22 -1.30 14.56
C LYS A 90 3.96 -2.62 15.26
N VAL A 91 3.98 -3.73 14.51
CA VAL A 91 3.84 -5.11 15.00
C VAL A 91 4.94 -5.94 14.33
N PRO A 92 6.17 -5.96 14.88
CA PRO A 92 7.33 -6.59 14.25
C PRO A 92 7.15 -8.08 13.91
N GLY A 93 6.29 -8.78 14.66
CA GLY A 93 5.93 -10.18 14.42
C GLY A 93 5.22 -10.43 13.09
N LEU A 94 4.72 -9.39 12.41
CA LEU A 94 4.10 -9.53 11.07
C LEU A 94 5.10 -9.75 9.94
N ASN A 95 6.41 -9.59 10.21
CA ASN A 95 7.43 -9.79 9.20
C ASN A 95 7.40 -11.21 8.63
N THR A 96 7.46 -11.33 7.31
CA THR A 96 7.28 -12.53 6.47
C THR A 96 5.88 -13.13 6.43
N LEU A 97 4.91 -12.64 7.22
CA LEU A 97 3.57 -13.24 7.32
C LEU A 97 2.58 -12.74 6.26
N GLY A 98 2.97 -11.79 5.42
CA GLY A 98 2.16 -11.36 4.27
C GLY A 98 0.87 -10.63 4.61
N VAL A 99 0.70 -10.15 5.84
CA VAL A 99 -0.54 -9.49 6.29
C VAL A 99 -0.26 -8.29 7.19
N SER A 100 -1.17 -7.32 7.17
CA SER A 100 -1.21 -6.21 8.13
C SER A 100 -2.62 -5.67 8.29
N LEU A 101 -2.83 -4.85 9.32
CA LEU A 101 -4.08 -4.15 9.57
C LEU A 101 -3.86 -2.64 9.64
N SER A 102 -4.95 -1.89 9.54
CA SER A 102 -5.05 -0.50 9.96
C SER A 102 -6.45 -0.23 10.51
N ARG A 103 -6.58 0.79 11.35
CA ARG A 103 -7.86 1.38 11.74
C ARG A 103 -7.98 2.75 11.10
N ILE A 104 -9.14 3.08 10.57
CA ILE A 104 -9.40 4.41 10.03
C ILE A 104 -10.62 4.98 10.72
N ASP A 105 -10.47 6.17 11.29
CA ASP A 105 -11.54 6.90 11.97
C ASP A 105 -11.88 8.17 11.17
N TYR A 106 -13.17 8.50 11.10
CA TYR A 106 -13.70 9.61 10.32
C TYR A 106 -14.63 10.47 11.18
N ALA A 107 -14.41 11.79 11.19
CA ALA A 107 -15.41 12.76 11.63
C ALA A 107 -16.57 12.82 10.61
N PRO A 108 -17.73 13.42 10.98
CA PRO A 108 -18.75 13.79 10.01
C PRO A 108 -18.16 14.62 8.87
N GLY A 109 -18.46 14.25 7.62
CA GLY A 109 -17.87 14.88 6.43
C GLY A 109 -16.41 14.49 6.13
N GLY A 110 -15.77 13.68 6.97
CA GLY A 110 -14.38 13.27 6.85
C GLY A 110 -14.09 12.46 5.58
N LEU A 111 -12.92 12.64 5.01
CA LEU A 111 -12.47 12.04 3.76
C LEU A 111 -11.11 11.37 3.97
N ASN A 112 -11.00 10.09 3.67
CA ASN A 112 -9.70 9.50 3.33
C ASN A 112 -9.52 9.71 1.81
N PRO A 113 -8.66 10.66 1.39
CA PRO A 113 -8.63 11.16 0.02
C PRO A 113 -8.20 10.07 -0.97
N PRO A 114 -8.41 10.27 -2.29
CA PRO A 114 -7.95 9.33 -3.30
C PRO A 114 -6.49 8.90 -3.08
N HIS A 115 -6.28 7.60 -2.91
CA HIS A 115 -4.99 6.99 -2.65
C HIS A 115 -4.90 5.58 -3.26
N THR A 116 -3.70 5.01 -3.25
CA THR A 116 -3.45 3.64 -3.70
C THR A 116 -2.45 2.93 -2.81
N HIS A 117 -2.57 1.59 -2.75
CA HIS A 117 -1.63 0.69 -2.09
C HIS A 117 -0.85 -0.09 -3.17
N PRO A 118 0.43 0.24 -3.42
CA PRO A 118 1.18 -0.36 -4.52
C PRO A 118 1.46 -1.85 -4.31
N ARG A 119 1.44 -2.34 -3.06
CA ARG A 119 1.83 -3.71 -2.72
C ARG A 119 0.73 -4.57 -2.12
N ALA A 120 -0.49 -4.05 -1.93
CA ALA A 120 -1.56 -4.81 -1.30
C ALA A 120 -2.93 -4.54 -1.92
N THR A 121 -3.74 -5.59 -1.98
CA THR A 121 -5.19 -5.50 -1.97
C THR A 121 -5.62 -5.14 -0.55
N GLU A 122 -6.66 -4.32 -0.44
CA GLU A 122 -7.25 -3.93 0.82
C GLU A 122 -8.66 -4.49 0.96
N LEU A 123 -9.03 -4.87 2.18
CA LEU A 123 -10.40 -5.20 2.56
C LEU A 123 -10.77 -4.40 3.81
N VAL A 124 -11.83 -3.60 3.74
CA VAL A 124 -12.36 -2.91 4.92
C VAL A 124 -13.53 -3.67 5.52
N PHE A 125 -13.66 -3.59 6.84
CA PHE A 125 -14.80 -4.00 7.65
C PHE A 125 -15.26 -2.81 8.50
N VAL A 126 -16.54 -2.45 8.43
CA VAL A 126 -17.07 -1.27 9.14
C VAL A 126 -17.36 -1.59 10.61
N LEU A 127 -16.71 -0.86 11.52
CA LEU A 127 -16.91 -0.99 12.96
C LEU A 127 -18.20 -0.33 13.42
N TYR A 128 -18.47 0.89 12.94
CA TYR A 128 -19.66 1.67 13.21
C TYR A 128 -19.77 2.84 12.21
N GLY A 129 -20.95 3.44 12.13
CA GLY A 129 -21.26 4.51 11.19
C GLY A 129 -21.47 4.01 9.76
N THR A 130 -21.42 4.95 8.81
CA THR A 130 -21.67 4.71 7.38
C THR A 130 -20.63 5.45 6.55
N LEU A 131 -20.17 4.83 5.46
CA LEU A 131 -19.17 5.39 4.56
C LEU A 131 -19.58 5.21 3.10
N ASP A 132 -19.39 6.25 2.30
CA ASP A 132 -19.34 6.14 0.85
C ASP A 132 -17.93 5.74 0.45
N VAL A 133 -17.79 4.57 -0.17
CA VAL A 133 -16.50 4.03 -0.61
C VAL A 133 -16.49 3.78 -2.10
N GLY A 134 -15.31 3.84 -2.72
CA GLY A 134 -15.18 3.42 -4.11
C GLY A 134 -13.76 3.39 -4.63
N PHE A 135 -13.56 2.64 -5.72
CA PHE A 135 -12.31 2.59 -6.48
C PHE A 135 -12.53 2.87 -7.96
N LEU A 136 -11.46 3.27 -8.64
CA LEU A 136 -11.44 3.52 -10.07
C LEU A 136 -10.74 2.35 -10.78
N THR A 137 -11.42 1.76 -11.77
CA THR A 137 -10.80 0.76 -12.64
C THR A 137 -9.81 1.41 -13.61
N THR A 138 -8.93 0.62 -14.22
CA THR A 138 -8.02 1.07 -15.29
C THR A 138 -8.76 1.53 -16.56
N ALA A 139 -10.06 1.23 -16.68
CA ALA A 139 -10.95 1.76 -17.72
C ALA A 139 -11.66 3.07 -17.28
N ASN A 140 -11.18 3.72 -16.21
CA ASN A 140 -11.73 4.95 -15.63
C ASN A 140 -13.20 4.84 -15.21
N LYS A 141 -13.63 3.66 -14.74
CA LYS A 141 -14.97 3.45 -14.19
C LYS A 141 -14.93 3.45 -12.67
N LEU A 142 -15.83 4.22 -12.06
CA LEU A 142 -16.06 4.21 -10.62
C LEU A 142 -16.89 2.98 -10.24
N VAL A 143 -16.38 2.19 -9.29
CA VAL A 143 -17.12 1.15 -8.58
C VAL A 143 -17.26 1.62 -7.14
N ALA A 144 -18.49 1.95 -6.73
CA ALA A 144 -18.74 2.60 -5.44
C ALA A 144 -20.01 2.07 -4.77
N ARG A 145 -20.05 2.17 -3.44
CA ARG A 145 -21.20 1.79 -2.60
C ARG A 145 -21.15 2.53 -1.26
N THR A 146 -22.32 2.81 -0.71
CA THR A 146 -22.46 3.17 0.70
C THR A 146 -22.47 1.90 1.54
N ILE A 147 -21.53 1.78 2.48
CA ILE A 147 -21.38 0.63 3.40
C ILE A 147 -21.63 1.08 4.85
N SER A 148 -22.24 0.22 5.66
CA SER A 148 -22.57 0.48 7.06
C SER A 148 -21.96 -0.57 7.98
N GLN A 149 -22.11 -0.40 9.29
CA GLN A 149 -21.60 -1.33 10.31
C GLN A 149 -21.83 -2.81 9.95
N GLY A 150 -20.75 -3.59 9.98
CA GLY A 150 -20.76 -5.02 9.64
C GLY A 150 -20.52 -5.33 8.15
N ASP A 151 -20.63 -4.34 7.26
CA ASP A 151 -20.34 -4.53 5.85
C ASP A 151 -18.84 -4.61 5.58
N VAL A 152 -18.50 -5.25 4.45
CA VAL A 152 -17.15 -5.33 3.90
C VAL A 152 -17.07 -4.73 2.51
N PHE A 153 -15.91 -4.18 2.14
CA PHE A 153 -15.64 -3.71 0.79
C PHE A 153 -14.17 -3.94 0.42
N ALA A 154 -13.92 -4.46 -0.78
CA ALA A 154 -12.58 -4.79 -1.25
C ALA A 154 -12.07 -3.76 -2.27
N PHE A 155 -10.82 -3.33 -2.12
CA PHE A 155 -10.11 -2.46 -3.05
C PHE A 155 -8.97 -3.25 -3.71
N PRO A 156 -9.04 -3.51 -5.03
CA PRO A 156 -7.98 -4.25 -5.72
C PRO A 156 -6.62 -3.55 -5.65
N ARG A 157 -5.56 -4.33 -5.50
CA ARG A 157 -4.17 -3.83 -5.43
C ARG A 157 -3.88 -2.80 -6.51
N GLY A 158 -3.28 -1.68 -6.10
CA GLY A 158 -2.80 -0.63 -7.01
C GLY A 158 -3.89 0.28 -7.58
N LEU A 159 -5.19 -0.03 -7.42
CA LEU A 159 -6.25 0.86 -7.89
C LEU A 159 -6.46 2.04 -6.95
N VAL A 160 -6.67 3.22 -7.55
CA VAL A 160 -7.00 4.43 -6.80
C VAL A 160 -8.38 4.28 -6.19
N HIS A 161 -8.50 4.58 -4.90
CA HIS A 161 -9.75 4.46 -4.16
C HIS A 161 -9.83 5.49 -3.03
N PHE A 162 -11.02 5.63 -2.43
CA PHE A 162 -11.31 6.59 -1.38
C PHE A 162 -12.41 6.08 -0.43
N GLN A 163 -12.52 6.74 0.72
CA GLN A 163 -13.65 6.58 1.63
C GLN A 163 -14.07 7.95 2.17
N ARG A 164 -15.38 8.20 2.24
CA ARG A 164 -15.93 9.45 2.75
C ARG A 164 -17.06 9.15 3.74
N ASN A 165 -17.01 9.77 4.90
CA ASN A 165 -18.13 9.82 5.81
C ASN A 165 -19.09 10.94 5.36
N ALA A 166 -20.16 10.58 4.67
CA ALA A 166 -21.20 11.51 4.24
C ALA A 166 -22.33 11.68 5.28
N GLY A 167 -22.24 10.99 6.43
CA GLY A 167 -23.19 11.12 7.53
C GLY A 167 -22.81 12.20 8.53
N ASP A 168 -23.71 12.40 9.50
CA ASP A 168 -23.59 13.40 10.56
C ASP A 168 -22.94 12.85 11.85
N GLU A 169 -22.65 11.55 11.88
CA GLU A 169 -22.05 10.85 13.02
C GLU A 169 -20.65 10.30 12.66
N PRO A 170 -19.75 10.09 13.64
CA PRO A 170 -18.45 9.47 13.39
C PRO A 170 -18.58 8.05 12.80
N ALA A 171 -17.62 7.68 11.95
CA ALA A 171 -17.51 6.35 11.38
C ALA A 171 -16.11 5.77 11.58
N ALA A 172 -15.99 4.45 11.61
CA ALA A 172 -14.69 3.78 11.64
C ALA A 172 -14.69 2.43 10.93
N VAL A 173 -13.52 2.06 10.40
CA VAL A 173 -13.27 0.75 9.77
C VAL A 173 -11.99 0.12 10.29
N ILE A 174 -11.93 -1.21 10.23
CA ILE A 174 -10.66 -1.94 10.17
C ILE A 174 -10.38 -2.25 8.71
N SER A 175 -9.16 -1.96 8.28
CA SER A 175 -8.63 -2.27 6.97
C SER A 175 -7.61 -3.39 7.09
N ALA A 176 -7.72 -4.42 6.26
CA ALA A 176 -6.83 -5.57 6.20
C ALA A 176 -6.14 -5.65 4.84
N PHE A 177 -4.85 -5.97 4.86
CA PHE A 177 -4.00 -5.99 3.67
C PHE A 177 -3.32 -7.34 3.52
N ASN A 178 -3.16 -7.80 2.27
CA ASN A 178 -2.33 -8.96 1.93
C ASN A 178 -0.85 -8.59 1.71
N SER A 179 -0.33 -7.73 2.58
CA SER A 179 1.10 -7.42 2.69
C SER A 179 1.39 -6.97 4.12
N GLN A 180 2.58 -7.30 4.64
CA GLN A 180 3.10 -6.80 5.90
C GLN A 180 3.34 -5.28 5.86
N LEU A 181 3.55 -4.72 4.65
CA LEU A 181 3.86 -3.32 4.43
C LEU A 181 3.23 -2.82 3.10
N PRO A 182 1.91 -2.55 3.09
CA PRO A 182 1.15 -2.25 1.87
C PRO A 182 1.66 -1.00 1.13
N GLY A 183 2.15 -0.01 1.89
CA GLY A 183 2.49 1.33 1.41
C GLY A 183 1.25 2.11 1.00
N THR A 184 1.34 3.44 1.03
CA THR A 184 0.22 4.30 0.65
C THR A 184 0.75 5.47 -0.16
N GLN A 185 0.12 5.75 -1.31
CA GLN A 185 0.32 6.99 -2.04
C GLN A 185 -0.99 7.76 -2.09
N SER A 186 -1.08 8.86 -1.34
CA SER A 186 -2.17 9.83 -1.51
C SER A 186 -1.93 10.60 -2.81
N ILE A 187 -2.89 10.57 -3.74
CA ILE A 187 -2.70 11.09 -5.10
C ILE A 187 -2.43 12.59 -5.07
N ALA A 188 -3.25 13.36 -4.35
CA ALA A 188 -3.08 14.82 -4.28
C ALA A 188 -1.76 15.22 -3.62
N MET A 189 -1.41 14.59 -2.48
CA MET A 189 -0.15 14.87 -1.79
C MET A 189 1.07 14.48 -2.64
N THR A 190 1.01 13.34 -3.33
CA THR A 190 2.12 12.86 -4.17
C THR A 190 2.35 13.77 -5.38
N LEU A 191 1.30 14.33 -5.97
CA LEU A 191 1.41 15.19 -7.15
C LEU A 191 1.75 16.64 -6.78
N PHE A 192 1.15 17.18 -5.72
CA PHE A 192 1.23 18.61 -5.38
C PHE A 192 2.04 18.94 -4.12
N GLY A 193 2.50 17.93 -3.36
CA GLY A 193 3.28 18.10 -2.13
C GLY A 193 4.58 17.30 -2.09
N ALA A 194 5.04 16.75 -3.22
CA ALA A 194 6.30 16.01 -3.30
C ALA A 194 7.51 16.91 -3.02
N SER A 195 8.60 16.29 -2.54
CA SER A 195 9.90 16.94 -2.35
C SER A 195 11.02 16.04 -2.90
N PRO A 196 11.79 16.48 -3.91
CA PRO A 196 11.62 17.72 -4.67
C PRO A 196 10.28 17.76 -5.41
N GLU A 197 9.80 18.98 -5.71
CA GLU A 197 8.48 19.18 -6.33
C GLU A 197 8.41 18.65 -7.76
N VAL A 198 7.23 18.21 -8.18
CA VAL A 198 6.95 17.93 -9.59
C VAL A 198 6.98 19.26 -10.37
N PRO A 199 7.64 19.34 -11.53
CA PRO A 199 7.67 20.57 -12.33
C PRO A 199 6.27 21.05 -12.71
N ASP A 200 6.02 22.36 -12.60
CA ASP A 200 4.69 22.93 -12.82
C ASP A 200 4.18 22.69 -14.23
N GLU A 201 5.06 22.73 -15.23
CA GLU A 201 4.73 22.43 -16.63
C GLU A 201 4.18 21.01 -16.84
N VAL A 202 4.65 20.03 -16.06
CA VAL A 202 4.14 18.65 -16.10
C VAL A 202 2.73 18.61 -15.54
N LEU A 203 2.49 19.25 -14.40
CA LEU A 203 1.17 19.27 -13.77
C LEU A 203 0.17 20.13 -14.55
N ALA A 204 0.57 21.31 -15.01
CA ALA A 204 -0.23 22.19 -15.85
C ALA A 204 -0.70 21.45 -17.11
N LYS A 205 0.22 20.75 -17.78
CA LYS A 205 -0.12 19.94 -18.96
C LYS A 205 -1.01 18.75 -18.63
N ALA A 206 -0.74 18.04 -17.53
CA ALA A 206 -1.51 16.86 -17.13
C ALA A 206 -2.94 17.20 -16.69
N PHE A 207 -3.12 18.30 -15.96
CA PHE A 207 -4.40 18.76 -15.43
C PHE A 207 -5.13 19.72 -16.38
N GLN A 208 -4.48 20.15 -17.47
CA GLN A 208 -5.03 21.10 -18.46
C GLN A 208 -5.42 22.45 -17.84
N ILE A 209 -4.55 22.94 -16.96
CA ILE A 209 -4.70 24.20 -16.22
C ILE A 209 -3.47 25.07 -16.41
N GLU A 210 -3.57 26.35 -16.05
CA GLU A 210 -2.43 27.27 -16.10
C GLU A 210 -1.45 27.02 -14.95
N ALA A 211 -0.17 27.39 -15.14
CA ALA A 211 0.87 27.22 -14.11
C ALA A 211 0.51 27.94 -12.79
N GLU A 212 -0.14 29.10 -12.86
CA GLU A 212 -0.60 29.83 -11.67
C GLU A 212 -1.65 29.03 -10.87
N GLU A 213 -2.46 28.21 -11.53
CA GLU A 213 -3.42 27.32 -10.87
C GLU A 213 -2.70 26.15 -10.18
N VAL A 214 -1.65 25.60 -10.80
CA VAL A 214 -0.78 24.59 -10.17
C VAL A 214 -0.17 25.14 -8.88
N ASP A 215 0.39 26.35 -8.91
CA ASP A 215 0.99 27.01 -7.74
C ASP A 215 -0.04 27.18 -6.62
N LYS A 216 -1.26 27.60 -6.96
CA LYS A 216 -2.36 27.74 -5.99
C LYS A 216 -2.71 26.40 -5.34
N ILE A 217 -2.66 25.30 -6.09
CA ILE A 217 -2.91 23.95 -5.55
C ILE A 217 -1.73 23.52 -4.67
N LYS A 218 -0.48 23.61 -5.14
CA LYS A 218 0.73 23.27 -4.37
C LYS A 218 0.78 24.00 -3.02
N ALA A 219 0.40 25.28 -3.00
CA ALA A 219 0.34 26.06 -1.77
C ALA A 219 -0.61 25.49 -0.69
N LYS A 220 -1.60 24.66 -1.06
CA LYS A 220 -2.48 23.96 -0.11
C LYS A 220 -1.83 22.74 0.54
N PHE A 221 -0.78 22.18 -0.09
CA PHE A 221 -0.06 20.99 0.37
C PHE A 221 1.32 21.30 0.95
N ALA A 222 1.79 22.55 0.82
CA ALA A 222 3.03 22.99 1.42
C ALA A 222 3.04 22.75 2.94
N PRO A 223 4.20 22.39 3.53
CA PRO A 223 4.32 22.27 4.98
C PRO A 223 3.85 23.56 5.65
N LYS A 224 2.99 23.46 6.66
CA LYS A 224 2.63 24.62 7.47
C LYS A 224 3.92 25.12 8.12
N LYS A 225 4.30 26.38 7.85
CA LYS A 225 5.40 27.03 8.56
C LYS A 225 5.04 27.03 10.04
N SER A 226 5.82 26.30 10.83
CA SER A 226 5.78 26.32 12.30
C SER A 226 6.22 27.68 12.82
#